data_AF-A0A536VEF6-F1
#
_entry.id   AF-A0A536VEF6-F1
#
_cell.length_a   1.000
_cell.length_b   1.000
_cell.length_c   1.000
_cell.angle_alpha   90.00
_cell.angle_beta   90.00
_cell.angle_gamma   90.00
#
_symmetry.space_group_name_H-M   'P 1'
#
loop_
_entity.id
_entity.type
_entity.pdbx_description
1 polymer ?
#
loop_
_entity_poly.entity_id
_entity_poly.type
_entity_poly.pdbx_seq_one_letter_code
_entity_poly.pdbx_strand_id
1 'polypeptide(L)'
;MQLFTLGLNHQTAPLAIRERVAFHAERLRSALAELTLREPVREAAILSTCNRTELYCALGEPQAALEWLAGYHRVQPQELKPYLYTLPQGEAVRHAFRVASGL
;
A
#
# COMPACT_ATOMS: atom_id res chain seq x y z
N MET A 1 2.75 17.50 8.06
CA MET A 1 2.22 16.33 7.32
C MET A 1 3.19 15.18 7.47
N GLN A 2 2.71 14.00 7.85
CA GLN A 2 3.52 12.79 7.87
C GLN A 2 3.06 11.88 6.72
N LEU A 3 3.80 11.87 5.62
CA LEU A 3 3.63 10.97 4.48
C LEU A 3 4.38 9.66 4.73
N PHE A 4 3.80 8.53 4.35
CA PHE A 4 4.53 7.28 4.26
C PHE A 4 4.04 6.43 3.08
N THR A 5 4.87 5.49 2.65
CA THR A 5 4.49 4.40 1.76
C THR A 5 4.53 3.10 2.53
N LEU A 6 3.45 2.32 2.49
CA LEU A 6 3.43 0.92 2.88
C LEU A 6 3.21 0.09 1.62
N GLY A 7 4.08 -0.87 1.34
CA GLY A 7 3.93 -1.65 0.13
C GLY A 7 4.69 -2.95 0.13
N LEU A 8 4.43 -3.74 -0.91
CA LEU A 8 5.17 -4.94 -1.25
C LEU A 8 5.38 -4.97 -2.76
N ASN A 9 6.49 -5.58 -3.17
CA ASN A 9 6.88 -5.63 -4.57
C ASN A 9 7.44 -7.00 -4.94
N HIS A 10 7.73 -7.20 -6.22
CA HIS A 10 8.26 -8.46 -6.76
C HIS A 10 9.65 -8.86 -6.23
N GLN A 11 10.41 -7.94 -5.62
CA GLN A 11 11.73 -8.23 -5.06
C GLN A 11 11.61 -8.93 -3.70
N THR A 12 10.63 -8.53 -2.90
CA THR A 12 10.42 -9.08 -1.55
C THR A 12 9.30 -10.12 -1.49
N ALA A 13 8.27 -10.01 -2.32
CA ALA A 13 7.05 -10.82 -2.23
C ALA A 13 6.91 -11.80 -3.42
N PRO A 14 6.70 -13.11 -3.18
CA PRO A 14 6.39 -14.06 -4.25
C PRO A 14 5.05 -13.72 -4.91
N LEU A 15 4.86 -14.20 -6.15
CA LEU A 15 3.65 -13.91 -6.94
C LEU A 15 2.36 -14.24 -6.18
N ALA A 16 2.30 -15.42 -5.56
CA ALA A 16 1.12 -15.88 -4.80
C ALA A 16 0.71 -14.95 -3.65
N ILE A 17 1.66 -14.19 -3.07
CA ILE A 17 1.36 -13.19 -2.04
C ILE A 17 0.87 -11.89 -2.70
N ARG A 18 1.50 -11.46 -3.79
CA ARG A 18 1.13 -10.24 -4.52
C ARG A 18 -0.29 -10.31 -5.08
N GLU A 19 -0.68 -11.44 -5.65
CA GLU A 19 -2.01 -11.64 -6.23
C GLU A 19 -3.13 -11.51 -5.19
N ARG A 20 -2.86 -11.89 -3.93
CA ARG A 20 -3.85 -11.78 -2.84
C ARG A 20 -4.16 -10.35 -2.46
N VAL A 21 -3.26 -9.40 -2.75
CA VAL A 21 -3.38 -7.99 -2.40
C VAL A 21 -3.39 -7.09 -3.64
N ALA A 22 -3.69 -7.66 -4.82
CA ALA A 22 -3.84 -6.89 -6.04
C ALA A 22 -5.23 -6.23 -6.10
N PHE A 23 -5.28 -4.96 -6.51
CA PHE A 23 -6.54 -4.25 -6.71
C PHE A 23 -6.97 -4.33 -8.18
N HIS A 24 -8.20 -4.78 -8.43
CA HIS A 24 -8.83 -4.63 -9.74
C HIS A 24 -9.28 -3.18 -9.97
N ALA A 25 -9.13 -2.69 -11.21
CA ALA A 25 -9.44 -1.30 -11.56
C ALA A 25 -10.85 -0.86 -11.15
N GLU A 26 -11.83 -1.75 -11.29
CA GLU A 26 -13.24 -1.51 -10.93
C GLU A 26 -13.44 -1.25 -9.42
N ARG A 27 -12.60 -1.84 -8.57
CA ARG A 27 -12.69 -1.73 -7.11
C ARG A 27 -11.75 -0.68 -6.52
N LEU A 28 -10.84 -0.12 -7.31
CA LEU A 28 -9.82 0.79 -6.82
C LEU A 28 -10.43 2.08 -6.24
N ARG A 29 -11.46 2.62 -6.91
CA ARG A 29 -12.15 3.83 -6.45
C ARG A 29 -12.86 3.60 -5.11
N SER A 30 -13.58 2.49 -4.95
CA SER A 30 -14.26 2.16 -3.70
C SER A 30 -13.27 1.85 -2.58
N ALA A 31 -12.17 1.16 -2.89
CA ALA A 31 -11.10 0.88 -1.94
C ALA A 31 -10.47 2.16 -1.42
N LEU A 32 -10.12 3.09 -2.31
CA LEU A 32 -9.55 4.37 -1.92
C LEU A 32 -10.51 5.16 -1.02
N ALA A 33 -11.80 5.21 -1.39
CA ALA A 33 -12.80 5.88 -0.57
C ALA A 33 -12.93 5.24 0.83
N GLU A 34 -12.93 3.91 0.92
CA GLU A 34 -12.95 3.21 2.21
C GLU A 34 -11.71 3.52 3.06
N LEU A 35 -10.53 3.55 2.45
CA LEU A 35 -9.27 3.87 3.13
C LEU A 35 -9.28 5.30 3.70
N THR A 36 -9.74 6.28 2.92
CA THR A 36 -9.74 7.69 3.34
C THR A 36 -10.91 8.07 4.26
N LEU A 37 -11.93 7.20 4.40
CA LEU A 37 -13.01 7.38 5.37
C LEU A 37 -12.59 7.00 6.79
N ARG A 38 -11.49 6.26 6.96
CA ARG A 38 -10.98 5.85 8.27
C ARG A 38 -10.00 6.90 8.80
N GLU A 39 -10.36 7.56 9.88
CA GLU A 39 -9.38 8.36 10.66
C GLU A 39 -8.25 7.42 11.14
N PRO A 40 -6.98 7.83 11.09
CA PRO A 40 -6.47 9.18 10.77
C PRO A 40 -6.07 9.42 9.29
N VAL A 41 -6.31 8.49 8.36
CA VAL A 41 -5.87 8.61 6.96
C VAL A 41 -6.84 9.52 6.21
N ARG A 42 -6.45 10.78 5.93
CA ARG A 42 -7.29 11.74 5.21
C ARG A 42 -7.02 11.78 3.72
N GLU A 43 -5.79 11.50 3.32
CA GLU A 43 -5.36 11.48 1.93
C GLU A 43 -4.57 10.21 1.69
N ALA A 44 -4.90 9.51 0.61
CA ALA A 44 -4.16 8.33 0.21
C ALA A 44 -4.12 8.19 -1.32
N ALA A 45 -3.18 7.37 -1.80
CA ALA A 45 -3.16 6.85 -3.15
C ALA A 45 -2.84 5.36 -3.10
N ILE A 46 -3.51 4.59 -3.96
CA ILE A 46 -3.28 3.15 -4.12
C ILE A 46 -2.64 2.92 -5.48
N LEU A 47 -1.41 2.37 -5.48
CA LEU A 47 -0.73 1.92 -6.68
C LEU A 47 -0.74 0.39 -6.70
N SER A 48 -1.52 -0.20 -7.61
CA SER A 48 -1.54 -1.64 -7.80
C SER A 48 -1.23 -1.97 -9.26
N THR A 49 -0.19 -2.77 -9.46
CA THR A 49 0.29 -3.25 -10.76
C THR A 49 0.62 -4.74 -10.64
N CYS A 50 1.04 -5.38 -11.73
CA CYS A 50 1.56 -6.75 -11.64
C CYS A 50 2.78 -6.86 -10.71
N ASN A 51 3.60 -5.81 -10.54
CA ASN A 51 4.89 -5.89 -9.85
C ASN A 51 4.88 -5.36 -8.41
N ARG A 52 3.83 -4.67 -8.00
CA ARG A 52 3.74 -4.01 -6.68
C ARG A 52 2.29 -3.68 -6.31
N THR A 53 2.02 -3.71 -5.02
CA THR A 53 0.86 -3.04 -4.39
C THR A 53 1.41 -2.11 -3.30
N GLU A 54 1.08 -0.83 -3.40
CA GLU A 54 1.60 0.23 -2.54
C GLU A 54 0.50 1.19 -2.14
N LEU A 55 0.47 1.54 -0.85
CA LEU A 55 -0.37 2.56 -0.26
C LEU A 55 0.51 3.75 0.09
N TYR A 56 0.22 4.91 -0.49
CA TYR A 56 0.80 6.18 -0.09
C TYR A 56 -0.23 6.89 0.77
N CYS A 57 0.09 7.20 2.02
CA CYS A 57 -0.86 7.81 2.95
C CYS A 57 -0.28 9.10 3.52
N ALA A 58 -1.04 10.19 3.45
CA ALA A 58 -0.74 11.41 4.19
C ALA A 58 -1.54 11.39 5.49
N LEU A 59 -0.80 11.42 6.61
CA LEU A 59 -1.28 11.23 7.97
C LEU A 59 -1.68 9.77 8.27
N GLY A 60 -1.47 9.39 9.54
CA GLY A 60 -1.74 8.05 10.05
C GLY A 60 -0.52 7.18 10.29
N GLU A 61 -0.77 5.92 10.62
CA GLU A 61 0.26 4.96 11.02
C GLU A 61 0.36 3.79 10.02
N PRO A 62 1.58 3.33 9.69
CA PRO A 62 1.78 2.16 8.82
C PRO A 62 1.06 0.90 9.30
N GLN A 63 0.92 0.73 10.61
CA GLN A 63 0.22 -0.42 11.20
C GLN A 63 -1.28 -0.39 10.88
N ALA A 64 -1.93 0.78 10.94
CA ALA A 64 -3.34 0.92 10.57
C ALA A 64 -3.56 0.67 9.06
N ALA A 65 -2.64 1.14 8.21
CA ALA A 65 -2.68 0.87 6.77
C ALA A 65 -2.52 -0.63 6.46
N LEU A 66 -1.66 -1.33 7.19
CA LEU A 66 -1.50 -2.78 7.09
C LEU A 66 -2.80 -3.51 7.49
N GLU A 67 -3.37 -3.16 8.63
CA GLU A 67 -4.62 -3.76 9.10
C GLU A 67 -5.77 -3.54 8.12
N TRP A 68 -5.85 -2.33 7.54
CA TRP A 68 -6.80 -2.04 6.49
C TRP A 68 -6.57 -2.88 5.23
N LEU A 69 -5.33 -2.92 4.72
CA LEU A 69 -5.00 -3.69 3.51
C LEU A 69 -5.33 -5.18 3.69
N ALA A 70 -4.92 -5.74 4.83
CA ALA A 70 -5.17 -7.12 5.18
C ALA A 70 -6.68 -7.41 5.30
N GLY A 71 -7.42 -6.54 5.98
CA GLY A 71 -8.87 -6.65 6.14
C GLY A 71 -9.62 -6.55 4.81
N TYR A 72 -9.25 -5.59 3.96
CA TYR A 72 -9.86 -5.38 2.65
C TYR A 72 -9.71 -6.62 1.75
N HIS A 73 -8.52 -7.24 1.76
CA HIS A 73 -8.23 -8.45 1.00
C HIS A 73 -8.58 -9.76 1.72
N ARG A 74 -9.08 -9.70 2.95
CA ARG A 74 -9.41 -10.87 3.79
C ARG A 74 -8.22 -11.83 3.96
N VAL A 75 -7.05 -11.27 4.21
CA VAL A 75 -5.81 -12.02 4.50
C VAL A 75 -5.32 -11.69 5.91
N GLN A 76 -4.54 -12.57 6.53
CA GLN A 76 -4.01 -12.26 7.85
C GLN A 76 -2.82 -11.27 7.73
N PRO A 77 -2.74 -10.22 8.57
CA PRO A 77 -1.60 -9.29 8.54
C PRO A 77 -0.24 -9.98 8.68
N GLN A 78 -0.18 -11.07 9.45
CA GLN A 78 1.03 -11.86 9.67
C GLN A 78 1.57 -12.50 8.39
N GLU A 79 0.70 -12.79 7.42
CA GLU A 79 1.10 -13.35 6.12
C GLU A 79 1.74 -12.29 5.21
N LEU A 80 1.42 -11.01 5.42
CA LEU A 80 1.97 -9.89 4.63
C LEU A 80 3.23 -9.30 5.26
N LYS A 81 3.28 -9.22 6.61
CA LYS A 81 4.37 -8.60 7.38
C LYS A 81 5.79 -8.92 6.89
N PRO A 82 6.16 -10.18 6.57
CA PRO A 82 7.51 -10.51 6.12
C PRO A 82 7.92 -9.87 4.79
N TYR A 83 6.95 -9.47 3.98
CA TYR A 83 7.17 -8.98 2.61
C TYR A 83 6.97 -7.48 2.47
N LEU A 84 6.42 -6.84 3.49
CA LEU A 84 6.10 -5.43 3.51
C LEU A 84 7.34 -4.59 3.79
N TYR A 85 7.41 -3.45 3.12
CA TYR A 85 8.33 -2.37 3.45
C TYR A 85 7.54 -1.12 3.80
N THR A 86 8.14 -0.24 4.60
CA THR A 86 7.58 1.07 4.94
C THR A 86 8.63 2.13 4.71
N LEU A 87 8.28 3.19 3.97
CA LEU A 87 9.17 4.31 3.69
C LEU A 87 8.56 5.60 4.27
N PRO A 88 9.27 6.32 5.15
CA PRO A 88 8.77 7.56 5.73
C PRO A 88 9.14 8.78 4.86
N GLN A 89 8.26 9.78 4.84
CA GLN A 89 8.51 11.15 4.38
C GLN A 89 9.22 11.25 3.02
N GLY A 90 10.42 11.83 2.98
CA GLY A 90 11.19 12.02 1.76
C GLY A 90 11.52 10.71 1.04
N GLU A 91 11.65 9.59 1.76
CA GLU A 91 11.88 8.28 1.14
C GLU A 91 10.65 7.79 0.37
N ALA A 92 9.44 8.05 0.88
CA ALA A 92 8.20 7.77 0.15
C ALA A 92 8.12 8.55 -1.16
N VAL A 93 8.47 9.84 -1.13
CA VAL A 93 8.49 10.72 -2.32
C VAL A 93 9.55 10.26 -3.32
N ARG A 94 10.78 10.02 -2.85
CA ARG A 94 11.87 9.54 -3.71
C ARG A 94 11.50 8.21 -4.36
N HIS A 95 10.93 7.28 -3.60
CA HIS A 95 10.47 6.00 -4.11
C HIS A 95 9.39 6.17 -5.18
N ALA A 96 8.36 7.00 -4.94
CA ALA A 96 7.32 7.28 -5.93
C ALA A 96 7.90 7.77 -7.27
N PHE A 97 8.86 8.69 -7.25
CA PHE A 97 9.50 9.18 -8.47
C PHE A 97 10.35 8.13 -9.18
N ARG A 98 11.05 7.27 -8.42
CA ARG A 98 11.80 6.14 -9.00
C ARG A 98 10.85 5.17 -9.69
N VAL A 99 9.78 4.79 -9.01
CA VAL A 99 8.74 3.90 -9.55
C VAL A 99 8.13 4.49 -10.82
N ALA A 100 7.76 5.77 -10.80
CA ALA A 100 7.21 6.46 -11.97
C ALA A 100 8.21 6.55 -13.14
N SER A 101 9.51 6.58 -12.84
CA SER A 101 10.60 6.62 -13.84
C SER A 101 11.09 5.22 -14.27
N GLY A 102 10.49 4.14 -13.75
CA GLY A 102 10.91 2.76 -14.05
C GLY A 102 12.23 2.32 -13.39
N LEU A 103 12.66 2.99 -12.32
CA LEU A 103 13.89 2.73 -11.55
C LEU A 103 13.66 1.95 -10.25
#